data_AF-B4W4I4-F1
#
_entry.id   AF-B4W4I4-F1
#
_cell.length_a   1.000
_cell.length_b   1.000
_cell.length_c   1.000
_cell.angle_alpha   90.00
_cell.angle_beta   90.00
_cell.angle_gamma   90.00
#
_symmetry.space_group_name_H-M   'P 1'
#
loop_
_entity.id
_entity.type
_entity.pdbx_description
1 polymer ?
#
loop_
_entity_poly.entity_id
_entity_poly.type
_entity_poly.pdbx_seq_one_letter_code
_entity_poly.pdbx_strand_id
1 'polypeptide(L)'
;MNKKNLLRNILIGTGVAAVGGIGTKMAVDYLRNRDQEEVVDESQEEAEPASEEEVAYATVATDSVQGFLDASFGDEGRYTPTRPPKVFEYQGQQYMVIWAYDNQKDKNQMLAFAYTDEGRKMIASVGYTADTTDYNVNLEDTPFCVDVNGEQVTSGQGETSGAEDVDFVLA
;
A
#
# COMPACT_ATOMS: atom_id res chain seq x y z
N MET A 1 11.10 14.60 -20.45
CA MET A 1 11.31 13.67 -19.31
C MET A 1 10.61 12.37 -19.67
N ASN A 2 11.36 11.27 -19.81
CA ASN A 2 10.80 9.97 -20.17
C ASN A 2 9.99 9.40 -18.98
N LYS A 3 8.66 9.50 -19.04
CA LYS A 3 7.69 8.95 -18.08
C LYS A 3 7.41 7.45 -18.31
N LYS A 4 8.42 6.61 -18.56
CA LYS A 4 8.16 5.21 -18.92
C LYS A 4 8.95 4.26 -18.03
N ASN A 5 8.25 3.34 -17.38
CA ASN A 5 8.70 2.25 -16.50
C ASN A 5 8.69 2.47 -14.97
N LEU A 6 7.92 3.41 -14.43
CA LEU A 6 7.93 3.64 -12.97
C LEU A 6 7.43 2.40 -12.20
N LEU A 7 6.25 1.87 -12.54
CA LEU A 7 5.69 0.70 -11.84
C LEU A 7 6.52 -0.57 -12.05
N ARG A 8 7.06 -0.78 -13.26
CA ARG A 8 7.97 -1.91 -13.52
C ARG A 8 9.26 -1.83 -12.70
N ASN A 9 9.79 -0.62 -12.46
CA ASN A 9 10.95 -0.44 -11.58
C ASN A 9 10.64 -0.79 -10.11
N ILE A 10 9.42 -0.52 -9.64
CA ILE A 10 8.98 -0.99 -8.31
C ILE A 10 9.04 -2.51 -8.27
N LEU A 11 8.45 -3.19 -9.24
CA LEU A 11 8.33 -4.64 -9.27
C LEU A 11 9.69 -5.34 -9.29
N ILE A 12 10.64 -4.81 -10.06
CA ILE A 12 12.02 -5.32 -10.13
C ILE A 12 12.80 -5.01 -8.85
N GLY A 13 12.60 -3.83 -8.25
CA GLY A 13 13.31 -3.40 -7.03
C GLY A 13 12.76 -3.97 -5.72
N THR A 14 11.54 -4.52 -5.71
CA THR A 14 10.82 -4.92 -4.48
C THR A 14 11.08 -6.34 -4.02
N GLY A 15 11.70 -7.20 -4.82
CA GLY A 15 11.73 -8.64 -4.54
C GLY A 15 10.35 -9.31 -4.70
N VAL A 16 9.39 -8.61 -5.29
CA VAL A 16 8.05 -9.11 -5.62
C VAL A 16 8.18 -10.04 -6.82
N ALA A 17 8.10 -11.34 -6.57
CA ALA A 17 8.36 -12.38 -7.57
C ALA A 17 7.17 -12.70 -8.51
N ALA A 18 5.97 -12.19 -8.22
CA ALA A 18 4.76 -12.55 -8.95
C ALA A 18 3.88 -11.31 -9.17
N VAL A 19 4.09 -10.66 -10.31
CA VAL A 19 3.28 -9.55 -10.80
C VAL A 19 2.26 -10.11 -11.76
N GLY A 20 0.99 -9.91 -11.50
CA GLY A 20 -0.06 -10.41 -12.39
C GLY A 20 -0.28 -9.53 -13.63
N GLY A 21 0.06 -8.23 -13.58
CA GLY A 21 -0.18 -7.25 -14.65
C GLY A 21 -0.24 -5.80 -14.17
N ILE A 22 -0.16 -4.84 -15.09
CA ILE A 22 -0.27 -3.39 -14.83
C ILE A 22 -1.54 -2.86 -15.52
N GLY A 23 -2.37 -2.11 -14.79
CA GLY A 23 -3.62 -1.54 -15.30
C GLY A 23 -3.87 -0.12 -14.81
N THR A 24 -4.97 0.50 -15.25
CA THR A 24 -5.46 1.79 -14.73
C THR A 24 -6.87 1.66 -14.18
N LYS A 25 -7.18 2.46 -13.17
CA LYS A 25 -8.50 2.49 -12.51
C LYS A 25 -8.71 3.83 -11.82
N MET A 26 -9.96 4.21 -11.58
CA MET A 26 -10.26 5.36 -10.73
C MET A 26 -9.61 5.15 -9.35
N ALA A 27 -8.90 6.17 -8.85
CA ALA A 27 -8.19 6.09 -7.57
C ALA A 27 -9.12 5.68 -6.43
N VAL A 28 -10.31 6.29 -6.38
CA VAL A 28 -11.35 5.99 -5.37
C VAL A 28 -11.79 4.52 -5.37
N ASP A 29 -11.91 3.91 -6.56
CA ASP A 29 -12.37 2.52 -6.71
C ASP A 29 -11.24 1.55 -6.38
N TYR A 30 -10.02 1.85 -6.84
CA TYR A 30 -8.86 1.00 -6.59
C TYR A 30 -8.49 0.94 -5.10
N LEU A 31 -8.49 2.09 -4.43
CA LEU A 31 -8.09 2.21 -3.03
C LEU A 31 -9.10 1.56 -2.08
N ARG A 32 -10.39 1.67 -2.37
CA ARG A 32 -11.47 1.06 -1.56
C ARG A 32 -11.67 -0.42 -1.85
N ASN A 33 -11.20 -0.91 -3.01
CA ASN A 33 -11.32 -2.33 -3.32
C ASN A 33 -10.43 -3.16 -2.39
N ARG A 34 -11.03 -4.04 -1.59
CA ARG A 34 -10.30 -4.95 -0.68
C ARG A 34 -9.96 -6.29 -1.34
N ASP A 35 -10.61 -6.61 -2.45
CA ASP A 35 -10.37 -7.83 -3.21
C ASP A 35 -9.14 -7.71 -4.10
N GLN A 36 -8.61 -8.86 -4.52
CA GLN A 36 -7.57 -8.90 -5.52
C GLN A 36 -8.09 -8.33 -6.84
N GLU A 37 -7.34 -7.40 -7.44
CA GLU A 37 -7.65 -6.95 -8.80
C GLU A 37 -7.47 -8.10 -9.78
N GLU A 38 -8.27 -8.08 -10.85
CA GLU A 38 -8.14 -9.05 -11.93
C GLU A 38 -6.72 -8.99 -12.52
N VAL A 39 -6.17 -10.17 -12.81
CA VAL A 39 -4.87 -10.31 -13.46
C VAL A 39 -4.97 -9.67 -14.84
N VAL A 40 -4.33 -8.52 -15.01
CA VAL A 40 -4.24 -7.83 -16.30
C VAL A 40 -3.18 -8.55 -17.13
N ASP A 41 -3.44 -8.86 -18.40
CA ASP A 41 -2.48 -9.58 -19.25
C ASP A 41 -1.10 -8.89 -19.26
N GLU A 42 -0.05 -9.61 -18.82
CA GLU A 42 1.34 -9.12 -18.75
C GLU A 42 1.89 -8.66 -20.11
N SER A 43 1.28 -9.09 -21.22
CA SER A 43 1.63 -8.68 -22.58
C SER A 43 1.12 -7.29 -22.96
N GLN A 44 0.26 -6.67 -22.14
CA GLN A 44 -0.20 -5.30 -22.37
C GLN A 44 0.95 -4.29 -22.18
N GLU A 45 0.96 -3.26 -23.03
CA GLU A 45 1.83 -2.10 -22.85
C GLU A 45 1.55 -1.44 -21.49
N GLU A 46 2.54 -0.73 -20.93
CA GLU A 46 2.42 -0.08 -19.62
C GLU A 46 1.16 0.79 -19.57
N ALA A 47 0.34 0.59 -18.54
CA ALA A 47 -0.90 1.34 -18.39
C ALA A 47 -0.58 2.76 -17.92
N GLU A 48 -0.88 3.75 -18.77
CA GLU A 48 -0.76 5.17 -18.46
C GLU A 48 -2.16 5.71 -18.06
N PRO A 49 -2.30 6.41 -16.92
CA PRO A 49 -3.59 6.96 -16.52
C PRO A 49 -4.07 8.01 -17.51
N ALA A 50 -5.35 7.95 -17.88
CA ALA A 50 -5.96 8.87 -18.83
C ALA A 50 -6.34 10.23 -18.20
N SER A 51 -6.35 10.30 -16.86
CA SER A 51 -6.66 11.52 -16.09
C SER A 51 -5.88 11.55 -14.77
N GLU A 52 -5.91 12.70 -14.08
CA GLU A 52 -5.30 12.85 -12.75
C GLU A 52 -6.08 12.13 -11.63
N GLU A 53 -7.31 11.69 -11.92
CA GLU A 53 -8.17 10.95 -11.00
C GLU A 53 -7.95 9.43 -11.07
N GLU A 54 -7.19 8.98 -12.07
CA GLU A 54 -6.83 7.59 -12.26
C GLU A 54 -5.48 7.26 -11.61
N VAL A 55 -5.37 6.03 -11.10
CA VAL A 55 -4.12 5.41 -10.70
C VAL A 55 -3.67 4.46 -11.79
N ALA A 56 -2.35 4.35 -11.99
CA ALA A 56 -1.76 3.16 -12.59
C ALA A 56 -1.39 2.21 -11.45
N TYR A 57 -1.74 0.92 -11.56
CA TYR A 57 -1.51 -0.06 -10.50
C TYR A 57 -0.85 -1.32 -11.03
N ALA A 58 -0.17 -2.04 -10.14
CA ALA A 58 0.34 -3.37 -10.40
C ALA A 58 -0.37 -4.38 -9.50
N THR A 59 -0.80 -5.50 -10.09
CA THR A 59 -1.31 -6.63 -9.32
C THR A 59 -0.14 -7.45 -8.78
N VAL A 60 -0.18 -7.74 -7.49
CA VAL A 60 0.92 -8.35 -6.76
C VAL A 60 0.37 -9.45 -5.86
N ALA A 61 0.97 -10.64 -5.90
CA ALA A 61 0.55 -11.74 -5.03
C ALA A 61 0.84 -11.41 -3.55
N THR A 62 -0.08 -11.77 -2.65
CA THR A 62 0.02 -11.51 -1.20
C THR A 62 1.38 -11.87 -0.60
N ASP A 63 1.87 -13.09 -0.85
CA ASP A 63 3.11 -13.59 -0.24
C ASP A 63 4.38 -12.98 -0.84
N SER A 64 4.28 -12.29 -1.98
CA SER A 64 5.44 -11.76 -2.70
C SER A 64 6.11 -10.57 -2.00
N VAL A 65 5.42 -9.93 -1.04
CA VAL A 65 5.98 -8.84 -0.24
C VAL A 65 6.61 -9.32 1.07
N GLN A 66 6.58 -10.63 1.38
CA GLN A 66 7.12 -11.16 2.64
C GLN A 66 8.61 -10.84 2.80
N GLY A 67 9.43 -11.14 1.78
CA GLY A 67 10.86 -10.87 1.83
C GLY A 67 11.19 -9.38 1.98
N PHE A 68 10.33 -8.49 1.47
CA PHE A 68 10.44 -7.05 1.71
C PHE A 68 10.15 -6.67 3.17
N LEU A 69 9.07 -7.23 3.75
CA LEU A 69 8.72 -6.97 5.14
C LEU A 69 9.83 -7.45 6.07
N ASP A 70 10.33 -8.66 5.87
CA ASP A 70 11.41 -9.23 6.68
C ASP A 70 12.67 -8.37 6.62
N ALA A 71 13.05 -7.92 5.42
CA ALA A 71 14.22 -7.05 5.22
C ALA A 71 14.04 -5.64 5.83
N SER A 72 12.82 -5.10 5.84
CA SER A 72 12.55 -3.74 6.33
C SER A 72 12.54 -3.66 7.85
N PHE A 73 12.08 -4.73 8.51
CA PHE A 73 11.91 -4.75 9.96
C PHE A 73 12.98 -5.58 10.69
N GLY A 74 13.78 -6.38 9.98
CA GLY A 74 14.89 -7.15 10.54
C GLY A 74 14.49 -8.37 11.37
N ASP A 75 13.19 -8.61 11.52
CA ASP A 75 12.59 -9.72 12.24
C ASP A 75 11.76 -10.55 11.26
N GLU A 76 12.36 -11.63 10.74
CA GLU A 76 11.73 -12.52 9.77
C GLU A 76 10.40 -13.07 10.32
N GLY A 77 9.35 -12.97 9.52
CA GLY A 77 8.01 -13.40 9.87
C GLY A 77 7.29 -12.51 10.88
N ARG A 78 7.83 -11.33 11.24
CA ARG A 78 7.10 -10.40 12.11
C ARG A 78 5.78 -9.98 11.49
N TYR A 79 5.80 -9.49 10.26
CA TYR A 79 4.60 -9.10 9.54
C TYR A 79 4.24 -10.15 8.51
N THR A 80 3.06 -10.76 8.63
CA THR A 80 2.52 -11.71 7.66
C THR A 80 1.39 -11.04 6.87
N PRO A 81 1.53 -10.80 5.55
CA PRO A 81 0.47 -10.25 4.72
C PRO A 81 -0.84 -11.04 4.83
N THR A 82 -1.96 -10.34 4.98
CA THR A 82 -3.29 -10.95 5.17
C THR A 82 -4.18 -10.83 3.93
N ARG A 83 -3.85 -9.92 3.01
CA ARG A 83 -4.54 -9.70 1.75
C ARG A 83 -3.58 -9.12 0.69
N PRO A 84 -3.97 -9.12 -0.59
CA PRO A 84 -3.13 -8.58 -1.66
C PRO A 84 -2.73 -7.13 -1.39
N PRO A 85 -1.45 -6.77 -1.54
CA PRO A 85 -1.00 -5.40 -1.36
C PRO A 85 -1.50 -4.52 -2.51
N LYS A 86 -1.63 -3.23 -2.21
CA LYS A 86 -1.88 -2.20 -3.24
C LYS A 86 -0.54 -1.61 -3.64
N VAL A 87 -0.17 -1.73 -4.91
CA VAL A 87 1.03 -1.11 -5.48
C VAL A 87 0.60 -0.22 -6.63
N PHE A 88 0.87 1.08 -6.55
CA PHE A 88 0.31 2.03 -7.51
C PHE A 88 1.14 3.31 -7.64
N GLU A 89 0.93 4.00 -8.75
CA GLU A 89 1.36 5.35 -9.02
C GLU A 89 0.14 6.26 -9.04
N TYR A 90 0.24 7.39 -8.35
CA TYR A 90 -0.75 8.45 -8.36
C TYR A 90 -0.04 9.80 -8.44
N GLN A 91 -0.44 10.65 -9.39
CA GLN A 91 0.12 12.00 -9.58
C GLN A 91 1.66 12.03 -9.68
N GLY A 92 2.26 11.00 -10.28
CA GLY A 92 3.72 10.89 -10.47
C GLY A 92 4.50 10.43 -9.23
N GLN A 93 3.81 10.05 -8.16
CA GLN A 93 4.40 9.49 -6.95
C GLN A 93 3.94 8.04 -6.76
N GLN A 94 4.84 7.19 -6.28
CA GLN A 94 4.59 5.77 -6.11
C GLN A 94 4.37 5.39 -4.66
N TYR A 95 3.47 4.43 -4.47
CA TYR A 95 3.01 3.99 -3.16
C TYR A 95 2.84 2.48 -3.10
N MET A 96 2.94 1.96 -1.88
CA MET A 96 2.60 0.59 -1.55
C MET A 96 1.86 0.54 -0.22
N VAL A 97 0.74 -0.18 -0.17
CA VAL A 97 -0.04 -0.41 1.05
C VAL A 97 -0.17 -1.90 1.27
N ILE A 98 0.18 -2.35 2.47
CA ILE A 98 0.17 -3.75 2.89
C ILE A 98 -0.65 -3.86 4.16
N TRP A 99 -1.54 -4.83 4.22
CA TRP A 99 -2.22 -5.23 5.44
C TRP A 99 -1.61 -6.54 5.90
N ALA A 100 -1.15 -6.58 7.14
CA ALA A 100 -0.42 -7.70 7.70
C ALA A 100 -0.81 -7.96 9.15
N TYR A 101 -0.58 -9.18 9.60
CA TYR A 101 -0.59 -9.54 11.02
C TYR A 101 0.80 -9.29 11.61
N ASP A 102 0.91 -8.47 12.65
CA ASP A 102 2.13 -8.32 13.47
C ASP A 102 2.19 -9.46 14.48
N ASN A 103 2.91 -10.54 14.15
CA ASN A 103 3.10 -11.72 14.99
C ASN A 103 3.81 -11.41 16.31
N GLN A 104 4.54 -10.29 16.42
CA GLN A 104 5.16 -9.90 17.69
C GLN A 104 4.18 -9.19 18.62
N LYS A 105 3.23 -8.44 18.07
CA LYS A 105 2.23 -7.68 18.83
C LYS A 105 0.84 -8.35 18.86
N ASP A 106 0.70 -9.49 18.20
CA ASP A 106 -0.53 -10.30 18.13
C ASP A 106 -1.75 -9.50 17.65
N LYS A 107 -1.59 -8.78 16.54
CA LYS A 107 -2.62 -7.88 16.01
C LYS A 107 -2.48 -7.59 14.53
N ASN A 108 -3.54 -7.06 13.91
CA ASN A 108 -3.44 -6.59 12.54
C ASN A 108 -2.90 -5.15 12.43
N GLN A 109 -2.18 -4.90 11.34
CA GLN A 109 -1.54 -3.63 11.01
C GLN A 109 -1.67 -3.32 9.52
N MET A 110 -2.06 -2.10 9.18
CA MET A 110 -1.90 -1.53 7.85
C MET A 110 -0.59 -0.74 7.81
N LEU A 111 0.23 -0.99 6.80
CA LEU A 111 1.51 -0.35 6.56
C LEU A 111 1.46 0.33 5.19
N ALA A 112 1.74 1.63 5.12
CA ALA A 112 1.83 2.37 3.86
C ALA A 112 3.23 2.94 3.66
N PHE A 113 3.71 2.89 2.43
CA PHE A 113 5.04 3.32 2.02
C PHE A 113 4.95 4.23 0.80
N ALA A 114 5.76 5.29 0.78
CA ALA A 114 6.09 6.06 -0.42
C ALA A 114 7.48 5.66 -0.93
N TYR A 115 7.63 5.57 -2.25
CA TYR A 115 8.96 5.40 -2.85
C TYR A 115 9.63 6.75 -3.00
N THR A 116 10.86 6.88 -2.54
CA THR A 116 11.69 8.07 -2.66
C THR A 116 12.98 7.70 -3.38
N ASP A 117 13.79 8.69 -3.74
CA ASP A 117 15.12 8.46 -4.31
C ASP A 117 16.04 7.67 -3.37
N GLU A 118 15.77 7.71 -2.06
CA GLU A 118 16.52 7.00 -1.01
C GLU A 118 15.97 5.58 -0.72
N GLY A 119 14.90 5.16 -1.40
CA GLY A 119 14.29 3.84 -1.22
C GLY A 119 12.81 3.92 -0.86
N ARG A 120 12.37 3.13 0.12
CA ARG A 120 10.97 3.12 0.57
C ARG A 120 10.89 3.76 1.95
N LYS A 121 10.08 4.81 2.06
CA LYS A 121 9.78 5.47 3.33
C LYS A 121 8.41 5.03 3.82
N MET A 122 8.32 4.50 5.03
CA MET A 122 7.03 4.24 5.66
C MET A 122 6.37 5.59 6.01
N ILE A 123 5.13 5.77 5.57
CA ILE A 123 4.35 7.01 5.71
C ILE A 123 3.10 6.82 6.58
N ALA A 124 2.64 5.58 6.77
CA ALA A 124 1.63 5.27 7.77
C ALA A 124 1.80 3.84 8.31
N SER A 125 1.45 3.68 9.58
CA SER A 125 1.32 2.40 10.27
C SER A 125 0.14 2.51 11.22
N VAL A 126 -0.94 1.79 10.97
CA VAL A 126 -2.19 1.89 11.76
C VAL A 126 -2.66 0.49 12.10
N GLY A 127 -2.79 0.20 13.39
CA GLY A 127 -3.36 -1.07 13.83
C GLY A 127 -4.86 -1.10 13.61
N TYR A 128 -5.42 -2.30 13.43
CA TYR A 128 -6.87 -2.48 13.33
C TYR A 128 -7.28 -3.75 14.08
N THR A 129 -7.80 -3.53 15.29
CA THR A 129 -8.30 -4.56 16.21
C THR A 129 -9.61 -4.07 16.83
N ALA A 130 -10.36 -4.97 17.48
CA ALA A 130 -11.56 -4.57 18.22
C ALA A 130 -11.26 -3.65 19.43
N ASP A 131 -10.02 -3.67 19.91
CA ASP A 131 -9.55 -2.89 21.06
C ASP A 131 -8.72 -1.68 20.61
N THR A 132 -8.41 -0.77 21.55
CA THR A 132 -7.49 0.34 21.30
C THR A 132 -6.17 -0.14 20.70
N THR A 133 -5.69 0.54 19.66
CA THR A 133 -4.45 0.18 18.98
C THR A 133 -3.62 1.40 18.61
N ASP A 134 -2.33 1.18 18.37
CA ASP A 134 -1.40 2.23 18.00
C ASP A 134 -1.56 2.66 16.54
N TYR A 135 -1.24 3.93 16.30
CA TYR A 135 -1.07 4.49 14.97
C TYR A 135 0.14 5.42 14.93
N ASN A 136 0.72 5.52 13.75
CA ASN A 136 1.76 6.47 13.39
C ASN A 136 1.56 6.85 11.92
N VAL A 137 1.14 8.08 11.66
CA VAL A 137 0.72 8.57 10.35
C VAL A 137 1.47 9.86 10.02
N ASN A 138 2.00 9.94 8.81
CA ASN A 138 2.68 11.11 8.26
C ASN A 138 2.35 11.24 6.76
N LEU A 139 1.16 11.77 6.48
CA LEU A 139 0.58 11.90 5.13
C LEU A 139 0.33 13.34 4.71
N GLU A 140 0.76 14.34 5.50
CA GLU A 140 0.46 15.77 5.28
C GLU A 140 0.89 16.28 3.89
N ASP A 141 1.97 15.70 3.34
CA ASP A 141 2.51 16.03 2.02
C ASP A 141 1.96 15.12 0.90
N THR A 142 0.90 14.35 1.17
CA THR A 142 0.31 13.39 0.22
C THR A 142 -1.19 13.66 0.05
N PRO A 143 -1.80 13.25 -1.07
CA PRO A 143 -3.25 13.41 -1.28
C PRO A 143 -4.09 12.37 -0.53
N PHE A 144 -3.51 11.67 0.45
CA PHE A 144 -4.12 10.52 1.10
C PHE A 144 -4.37 10.73 2.59
N CYS A 145 -5.28 9.93 3.13
CA CYS A 145 -5.50 9.77 4.55
C CYS A 145 -5.70 8.27 4.87
N VAL A 146 -5.65 7.94 6.17
CA VAL A 146 -6.13 6.65 6.66
C VAL A 146 -7.53 6.84 7.20
N ASP A 147 -8.49 6.10 6.65
CA ASP A 147 -9.85 6.02 7.17
C ASP A 147 -9.90 4.97 8.28
N VAL A 148 -10.22 5.42 9.50
CA VAL A 148 -10.42 4.60 10.69
C VAL A 148 -11.86 4.80 11.16
N ASN A 149 -12.74 3.82 10.89
CA ASN A 149 -14.17 3.90 11.23
C ASN A 149 -14.90 5.15 10.70
N GLY A 150 -14.53 5.68 9.54
CA GLY A 150 -15.09 6.90 8.95
C GLY A 150 -14.40 8.19 9.38
N GLU A 151 -13.40 8.13 10.25
CA GLU A 151 -12.55 9.26 10.62
C GLU A 151 -11.27 9.26 9.78
N GLN A 152 -11.00 10.38 9.10
CA GLN A 152 -9.82 10.54 8.26
C GLN A 152 -8.63 11.06 9.08
N VAL A 153 -7.55 10.29 9.10
CA VAL A 153 -6.30 10.61 9.80
C VAL A 153 -5.21 10.90 8.78
N THR A 154 -4.65 12.11 8.81
CA THR A 154 -3.56 12.54 7.90
C THR A 154 -2.22 12.68 8.61
N SER A 155 -2.20 12.83 9.94
CA SER A 155 -0.96 12.88 10.71
C SER A 155 -1.16 12.53 12.19
N GLY A 156 -0.04 12.24 12.85
CA GLY A 156 0.01 12.04 14.30
C GLY A 156 0.56 10.68 14.70
N GLN A 157 0.77 10.51 15.99
CA GLN A 157 1.19 9.25 16.59
C GLN A 157 0.50 9.10 17.95
N GLY A 158 0.01 7.91 18.25
CA GLY A 158 -0.62 7.62 19.53
C GLY A 158 -1.44 6.35 19.48
N GLU A 159 -2.57 6.39 20.19
CA GLU A 159 -3.57 5.33 20.21
C GLU A 159 -4.87 5.84 19.61
N THR A 160 -5.58 4.96 18.90
CA THR A 160 -6.93 5.18 18.39
C THR A 160 -7.86 4.11 18.93
N SER A 161 -9.16 4.39 18.95
CA SER A 161 -10.17 3.36 19.24
C SER A 161 -10.04 2.19 18.28
N GLY A 162 -10.44 1.00 18.73
CA GLY A 162 -10.46 -0.17 17.87
C GLY A 162 -11.25 0.04 16.59
N ALA A 163 -10.77 -0.56 15.51
CA ALA A 163 -11.40 -0.61 14.21
C ALA A 163 -11.25 -2.02 13.65
N GLU A 164 -12.34 -2.58 13.13
CA GLU A 164 -12.29 -3.90 12.46
C GLU A 164 -11.54 -3.81 11.13
N ASP A 165 -11.51 -2.61 10.53
CA ASP A 165 -10.83 -2.32 9.28
C ASP A 165 -10.26 -0.91 9.27
N VAL A 166 -9.19 -0.74 8.50
CA VAL A 166 -8.62 0.55 8.14
C VAL A 166 -8.28 0.56 6.67
N ASP A 167 -8.57 1.67 6.00
CA ASP A 167 -8.37 1.82 4.56
C ASP A 167 -7.48 3.03 4.26
N PHE A 168 -6.57 2.88 3.30
CA PHE A 168 -5.77 3.97 2.77
C PHE A 168 -6.53 4.56 1.57
N VAL A 169 -7.00 5.80 1.70
CA VAL A 169 -7.92 6.42 0.74
C VAL A 169 -7.49 7.85 0.41
N LEU A 170 -8.13 8.47 -0.58
CA LEU A 170 -7.98 9.90 -0.83
C LEU A 170 -8.61 10.70 0.32
N ALA A 171 -7.95 11.80 0.69
CA ALA A 171 -8.43 12.75 1.71
C ALA A 171 -9.68 13.51 1.26
#